data_AF-A0A1T5JBI3-F1
#
_entry.id   AF-A0A1T5JBI3-F1
#
_cell.length_a   1.000
_cell.length_b   1.000
_cell.length_c   1.000
_cell.angle_alpha   90.00
_cell.angle_beta   90.00
_cell.angle_gamma   90.00
#
_symmetry.space_group_name_H-M   'P 1'
#
loop_
_entity.id
_entity.type
_entity.pdbx_description
1 polymer ?
#
loop_
_entity_poly.entity_id
_entity_poly.type
_entity_poly.pdbx_seq_one_letter_code
_entity_poly.pdbx_strand_id
1 'polypeptide(L)'
;MSILDNIFSKLNPLAIVIIVVILGIFISAFVLSLSLKKKYFTMLWDLQDEENKESSMFENKVFNKIVDDYKLAAKGKSSEINTFAIIEKNFNNELKSQYQGERFVKRAVSLMIILGLLGTFYGLTMSIGELVKTLASSGGVDVLDSMDSVISGLIRSVRGMSVAFITSLFGIASSVLLTIINIFFGIEDIRESIMVEMEEYLDNILSQRIDEKKETPETLIKDELIASLNDFNGKLEESMKEISEVLSLRFASATSGIEQFSESLLKSVEKFENSLNVFSENTRDFSEFNHHLKTNIQRMNVSFNDFTEELKSNTKEIAIGLQIENLSKSVDKLADKVEK
;
A
#
# COMPACT_ATOMS: atom_id res chain seq x y z
N MET A 1 -58.76 1.63 -48.64
CA MET A 1 -58.36 0.68 -49.70
C MET A 1 -58.49 1.28 -51.11
N SER A 2 -59.63 1.87 -51.50
CA SER A 2 -59.92 2.22 -52.92
C SER A 2 -59.07 3.32 -53.59
N ILE A 3 -58.46 4.26 -52.86
CA ILE A 3 -57.69 5.36 -53.46
C ILE A 3 -56.24 4.93 -53.75
N LEU A 4 -55.62 4.15 -52.86
CA LEU A 4 -54.28 3.61 -53.09
C LEU A 4 -54.30 2.63 -54.27
N ASP A 5 -55.24 1.68 -54.30
CA ASP A 5 -55.30 0.64 -55.34
C ASP A 5 -55.47 1.22 -56.76
N ASN A 6 -56.14 2.36 -56.89
CA ASN A 6 -56.36 3.04 -58.16
C ASN A 6 -55.15 3.87 -58.64
N ILE A 7 -54.24 4.22 -57.72
CA ILE A 7 -52.95 4.84 -58.03
C ILE A 7 -51.93 3.74 -58.38
N PHE A 8 -51.90 2.64 -57.62
CA PHE A 8 -51.01 1.50 -57.84
C PHE A 8 -51.26 0.79 -59.18
N SER A 9 -52.50 0.68 -59.64
CA SER A 9 -52.82 0.08 -60.95
C SER A 9 -52.37 0.92 -62.15
N LYS A 10 -52.03 2.21 -61.95
CA LYS A 10 -51.57 3.13 -62.99
C LYS A 10 -50.07 3.35 -63.00
N LEU A 11 -49.33 2.77 -62.05
CA LEU A 11 -47.90 2.96 -61.84
C LEU A 11 -47.07 1.92 -62.63
N ASN A 12 -45.89 2.33 -63.08
CA ASN A 12 -44.90 1.42 -63.66
C ASN A 12 -44.46 0.41 -62.57
N PRO A 13 -44.34 -0.90 -62.87
CA PRO A 13 -43.91 -1.94 -61.92
C PRO A 13 -42.69 -1.55 -61.07
N LEU A 14 -41.71 -0.84 -61.66
CA LEU A 14 -40.49 -0.46 -60.95
C LEU A 14 -40.72 0.67 -59.92
N ALA A 15 -41.62 1.61 -60.20
CA ALA A 15 -42.00 2.65 -59.25
C ALA A 15 -42.72 2.06 -58.02
N ILE A 16 -43.54 1.03 -58.24
CA ILE A 16 -44.20 0.27 -57.17
C ILE A 16 -43.15 -0.40 -56.28
N VAL A 17 -42.13 -1.02 -56.88
CA VAL A 17 -41.02 -1.64 -56.12
C VAL A 17 -40.32 -0.61 -55.24
N ILE A 18 -39.99 0.58 -55.78
CA ILE A 18 -39.33 1.64 -54.99
C ILE A 18 -40.20 2.08 -53.81
N ILE A 19 -41.51 2.30 -54.03
CA ILE A 19 -42.43 2.69 -52.94
C ILE A 19 -42.53 1.60 -51.88
N VAL A 20 -42.62 0.33 -52.28
CA VAL A 20 -42.67 -0.81 -51.34
C VAL A 20 -41.38 -0.92 -50.53
N VAL A 21 -40.21 -0.68 -51.15
CA VAL A 21 -38.92 -0.67 -50.45
C VAL A 21 -38.85 0.49 -49.46
N ILE A 22 -39.27 1.70 -49.84
CA ILE A 22 -39.35 2.86 -48.94
C ILE A 22 -40.27 2.55 -47.75
N LEU A 23 -41.44 1.98 -48.01
CA LEU A 23 -42.40 1.59 -46.97
C LEU A 23 -41.80 0.53 -46.03
N GLY A 24 -41.09 -0.47 -46.57
CA GLY A 24 -40.40 -1.50 -45.81
C GLY A 24 -39.32 -0.91 -44.89
N ILE A 25 -38.51 0.01 -45.41
CA ILE A 25 -37.51 0.73 -44.61
C ILE A 25 -38.19 1.54 -43.52
N PHE A 26 -39.24 2.29 -43.84
CA PHE A 26 -40.00 3.07 -42.88
C PHE A 26 -40.55 2.20 -41.74
N ILE A 27 -41.24 1.11 -42.06
CA ILE A 27 -41.82 0.20 -41.06
C ILE A 27 -40.71 -0.44 -40.22
N SER A 28 -39.62 -0.90 -40.85
CA SER A 28 -38.50 -1.50 -40.11
C SER A 28 -37.85 -0.50 -39.14
N ALA A 29 -37.62 0.74 -39.59
CA ALA A 29 -37.05 1.79 -38.75
C ALA A 29 -38.00 2.18 -37.62
N PHE A 30 -39.31 2.25 -37.89
CA PHE A 30 -40.32 2.52 -36.88
C PHE A 30 -40.39 1.44 -35.80
N VAL A 31 -40.42 0.16 -36.20
CA VAL A 31 -40.44 -0.98 -35.28
C VAL A 31 -39.16 -1.04 -34.45
N LEU A 32 -38.00 -0.84 -35.09
CA LEU A 32 -36.71 -0.77 -34.38
C LEU A 32 -36.68 0.39 -33.39
N SER A 33 -37.19 1.56 -33.78
CA SER A 33 -37.28 2.75 -32.93
C SER A 33 -38.11 2.47 -31.66
N LEU A 34 -39.27 1.81 -31.81
CA LEU A 34 -40.10 1.36 -30.68
C LEU A 34 -39.40 0.32 -29.81
N SER A 35 -38.76 -0.68 -30.41
CA SER A 35 -38.09 -1.75 -29.68
C SER A 35 -36.89 -1.24 -28.88
N LEU A 36 -36.11 -0.31 -29.45
CA LEU A 36 -34.97 0.33 -28.79
C LEU A 36 -35.46 1.19 -27.62
N LYS A 37 -36.46 2.04 -27.85
CA LYS A 37 -37.06 2.87 -26.80
C LYS A 37 -37.56 2.02 -25.63
N LYS A 38 -38.32 0.95 -25.91
CA LYS A 38 -38.80 0.05 -24.86
C LYS A 38 -37.65 -0.56 -24.06
N LYS A 39 -36.62 -1.07 -24.73
CA LYS A 39 -35.47 -1.70 -24.08
C LYS A 39 -34.69 -0.73 -23.20
N TYR A 40 -34.39 0.47 -23.70
CA TYR A 40 -33.68 1.49 -22.93
C TYR A 40 -34.53 2.03 -21.78
N PHE A 41 -35.83 2.17 -21.97
CA PHE A 41 -36.71 2.53 -20.86
C PHE A 41 -36.70 1.46 -19.77
N THR A 42 -36.79 0.17 -20.11
CA THR A 42 -36.66 -0.92 -19.12
C THR A 42 -35.30 -0.90 -18.40
N MET A 43 -34.21 -0.63 -19.13
CA MET A 43 -32.88 -0.47 -18.53
C MET A 43 -32.82 0.73 -17.56
N LEU A 44 -33.41 1.87 -17.93
CA LEU A 44 -33.45 3.04 -17.06
C LEU A 44 -34.26 2.77 -15.79
N TRP A 45 -35.40 2.09 -15.90
CA TRP A 45 -36.22 1.71 -14.74
C TRP A 45 -35.49 0.78 -13.78
N ASP A 46 -34.82 -0.24 -14.30
CA ASP A 46 -34.00 -1.17 -13.51
C ASP A 46 -32.87 -0.43 -12.77
N LEU A 47 -32.26 0.56 -13.42
CA LEU A 47 -31.22 1.38 -12.83
C LEU A 47 -31.75 2.36 -11.78
N GLN A 48 -32.94 2.92 -11.97
CA GLN A 48 -33.57 3.86 -11.04
C GLN A 48 -34.17 3.21 -9.80
N ASP A 49 -34.33 1.88 -9.80
CA ASP A 49 -34.82 1.13 -8.67
C ASP A 49 -33.84 1.18 -7.48
N GLU A 50 -34.31 1.71 -6.35
CA GLU A 50 -33.49 1.88 -5.14
C GLU A 50 -33.04 0.54 -4.54
N GLU A 51 -33.87 -0.51 -4.61
CA GLU A 51 -33.53 -1.83 -4.07
C GLU A 51 -32.36 -2.48 -4.85
N ASN A 52 -32.36 -2.31 -6.17
CA ASN A 52 -31.29 -2.76 -7.04
C ASN A 52 -30.00 -1.96 -6.82
N LYS A 53 -30.11 -0.63 -6.66
CA LYS A 53 -28.97 0.24 -6.32
C LYS A 53 -28.34 -0.18 -4.98
N GLU A 54 -29.15 -0.42 -3.95
CA GLU A 54 -28.68 -0.80 -2.62
C GLU A 54 -27.99 -2.16 -2.59
N SER A 55 -28.56 -3.15 -3.28
CA SER A 55 -28.00 -4.51 -3.36
C SER A 55 -26.80 -4.61 -4.32
N SER A 56 -26.59 -3.59 -5.17
CA SER A 56 -25.63 -3.63 -6.28
C SER A 56 -25.88 -4.81 -7.24
N MET A 57 -27.13 -5.24 -7.35
CA MET A 57 -27.58 -6.27 -8.25
C MET A 57 -28.75 -5.73 -9.05
N PHE A 58 -28.55 -5.62 -10.35
CA PHE A 58 -29.55 -5.15 -11.30
C PHE A 58 -30.14 -6.34 -12.06
N GLU A 59 -31.37 -6.21 -12.55
CA GLU A 59 -31.94 -7.23 -13.43
C GLU A 59 -31.15 -7.33 -14.74
N ASN A 60 -30.61 -6.19 -15.19
CA ASN A 60 -29.84 -6.12 -16.41
C ASN A 60 -28.39 -6.61 -16.24
N LYS A 61 -28.05 -7.62 -17.05
CA LYS A 61 -26.69 -8.18 -17.09
C LYS A 61 -25.60 -7.16 -17.43
N VAL A 62 -25.92 -6.11 -18.18
CA VAL A 62 -24.94 -5.08 -18.56
C VAL A 62 -24.50 -4.30 -17.33
N PHE A 63 -25.43 -3.89 -16.48
CA PHE A 63 -25.13 -3.14 -15.27
C PHE A 63 -24.33 -3.98 -14.27
N ASN A 64 -24.68 -5.25 -14.09
CA ASN A 64 -23.90 -6.16 -13.24
C ASN A 64 -22.44 -6.31 -13.71
N LYS A 65 -22.21 -6.44 -15.02
CA LYS A 65 -20.85 -6.47 -15.58
C LYS A 65 -20.09 -5.16 -15.35
N ILE A 66 -20.77 -4.02 -15.46
CA ILE A 66 -20.17 -2.70 -15.16
C ILE A 66 -19.76 -2.62 -13.70
N VAL A 67 -20.64 -3.03 -12.78
CA VAL A 67 -20.36 -3.08 -11.34
C VAL A 67 -19.17 -3.99 -11.03
N ASP A 68 -19.09 -5.16 -11.68
CA ASP A 68 -17.97 -6.09 -11.50
C ASP A 68 -16.65 -5.51 -12.03
N ASP A 69 -16.65 -4.95 -13.24
CA ASP A 69 -15.47 -4.29 -13.82
C ASP A 69 -15.01 -3.10 -12.95
N TYR A 70 -15.95 -2.32 -12.40
CA TYR A 70 -15.65 -1.22 -11.47
C TYR A 70 -15.04 -1.74 -10.16
N LYS A 71 -15.62 -2.76 -9.55
CA LYS A 71 -15.07 -3.41 -8.35
C LYS A 71 -13.66 -3.97 -8.58
N LEU A 72 -13.38 -4.51 -9.76
CA LEU A 72 -12.05 -4.97 -10.14
C LEU A 72 -11.07 -3.80 -10.30
N ALA A 73 -11.49 -2.71 -10.94
CA ALA A 73 -10.68 -1.51 -11.09
C ALA A 73 -10.36 -0.86 -9.73
N ALA A 74 -11.33 -0.81 -8.81
CA ALA A 74 -11.16 -0.26 -7.47
C ALA A 74 -10.21 -1.05 -6.57
N LYS A 75 -9.99 -2.35 -6.85
CA LYS A 75 -8.98 -3.18 -6.17
C LYS A 75 -7.56 -2.90 -6.67
N GLY A 76 -7.41 -2.47 -7.92
CA GLY A 76 -6.14 -1.96 -8.42
C GLY A 76 -5.83 -0.64 -7.72
N LYS A 77 -4.62 -0.47 -7.16
CA LYS A 77 -4.16 0.76 -6.47
C LYS A 77 -4.00 1.98 -7.41
N SER A 78 -4.88 2.14 -8.40
CA SER A 78 -4.88 3.26 -9.33
C SER A 78 -5.67 4.41 -8.72
N SER A 79 -5.05 5.59 -8.67
CA SER A 79 -5.56 6.76 -7.96
C SER A 79 -6.80 7.41 -8.58
N GLU A 80 -7.18 7.03 -9.81
CA GLU A 80 -8.38 7.53 -10.48
C GLU A 80 -8.98 6.41 -11.34
N ILE A 81 -10.22 6.00 -11.02
CA ILE A 81 -10.97 5.04 -11.82
C ILE A 81 -11.68 5.83 -12.92
N ASN A 82 -11.44 5.48 -14.18
CA ASN A 82 -12.17 6.07 -15.30
C ASN A 82 -13.52 5.36 -15.45
N THR A 83 -14.52 5.82 -14.71
CA THR A 83 -15.88 5.27 -14.66
C THR A 83 -16.54 5.27 -16.04
N PHE A 84 -16.44 6.39 -16.76
CA PHE A 84 -16.96 6.54 -18.13
C PHE A 84 -16.42 5.45 -19.08
N ALA A 85 -15.11 5.18 -19.06
CA ALA A 85 -14.50 4.17 -19.94
C ALA A 85 -15.00 2.74 -19.63
N ILE A 86 -15.27 2.42 -18.37
CA ILE A 86 -15.83 1.13 -17.96
C ILE A 86 -17.26 0.98 -18.48
N ILE A 87 -18.07 2.02 -18.35
CA ILE A 87 -19.46 2.05 -18.85
C ILE A 87 -19.46 1.91 -20.37
N GLU A 88 -18.70 2.75 -21.08
CA GLU A 88 -18.67 2.75 -22.55
C GLU A 88 -18.22 1.39 -23.11
N LYS A 89 -17.15 0.80 -22.55
CA LYS A 89 -16.67 -0.54 -22.92
C LYS A 89 -17.78 -1.60 -22.81
N ASN A 90 -18.50 -1.62 -21.69
CA ASN A 90 -19.54 -2.63 -21.44
C ASN A 90 -20.79 -2.40 -22.30
N PHE A 91 -21.23 -1.14 -22.46
CA PHE A 91 -22.31 -0.80 -23.37
C PHE A 91 -21.97 -1.19 -24.81
N ASN A 92 -20.77 -0.85 -25.29
CA ASN A 92 -20.35 -1.19 -26.64
C ASN A 92 -20.17 -2.71 -26.84
N ASN A 93 -19.83 -3.46 -25.80
CA ASN A 93 -19.71 -4.91 -25.91
C ASN A 93 -21.05 -5.63 -25.92
N GLU A 94 -21.97 -5.26 -25.03
CA GLU A 94 -23.23 -5.97 -24.81
C GLU A 94 -24.39 -5.44 -25.67
N LEU A 95 -24.35 -4.17 -26.08
CA LEU A 95 -25.40 -3.51 -26.85
C LEU A 95 -25.05 -3.29 -28.34
N LYS A 96 -24.10 -4.07 -28.89
CA LYS A 96 -23.69 -3.97 -30.31
C LYS A 96 -24.88 -3.97 -31.26
N SER A 97 -25.82 -4.89 -31.07
CA SER A 97 -26.99 -5.00 -31.96
C SER A 97 -27.89 -3.77 -31.88
N GLN A 98 -28.05 -3.18 -30.69
CA GLN A 98 -28.88 -2.00 -30.47
C GLN A 98 -28.23 -0.77 -31.10
N TYR A 99 -26.92 -0.63 -30.96
CA TYR A 99 -26.16 0.45 -31.57
C TYR A 99 -26.21 0.40 -33.11
N GLN A 100 -26.18 -0.80 -33.70
CA GLN A 100 -26.43 -0.96 -35.14
C GLN A 100 -27.86 -0.60 -35.53
N GLY A 101 -28.84 -0.95 -34.69
CA GLY A 101 -30.23 -0.55 -34.85
C GLY A 101 -30.42 0.98 -34.85
N GLU A 102 -29.82 1.68 -33.89
CA GLU A 102 -29.82 3.14 -33.83
C GLU A 102 -29.21 3.77 -35.09
N ARG A 103 -28.04 3.28 -35.51
CA ARG A 103 -27.37 3.72 -36.73
C ARG A 103 -28.24 3.51 -37.97
N PHE A 104 -28.94 2.37 -38.03
CA PHE A 104 -29.88 2.10 -39.11
C PHE A 104 -31.06 3.08 -39.09
N VAL A 105 -31.70 3.31 -37.95
CA VAL A 105 -32.83 4.26 -37.82
C VAL A 105 -32.42 5.67 -38.23
N LYS A 106 -31.23 6.13 -37.82
CA LYS A 106 -30.68 7.43 -38.24
C LYS A 106 -30.45 7.51 -39.75
N ARG A 107 -29.85 6.47 -40.34
CA ARG A 107 -29.55 6.42 -41.78
C ARG A 107 -30.78 6.14 -42.65
N ALA A 108 -31.84 5.55 -42.10
CA ALA A 108 -33.08 5.25 -42.80
C ALA A 108 -33.73 6.51 -43.37
N VAL A 109 -33.65 7.64 -42.65
CA VAL A 109 -34.13 8.95 -43.12
C VAL A 109 -33.44 9.33 -44.44
N SER A 110 -32.11 9.35 -44.45
CA SER A 110 -31.33 9.66 -45.66
C SER A 110 -31.55 8.62 -46.77
N LEU A 111 -31.66 7.34 -46.42
CA LEU A 111 -31.87 6.26 -47.39
C LEU A 111 -33.22 6.41 -48.12
N MET A 112 -34.30 6.77 -47.41
CA MET A 112 -35.61 7.02 -48.04
C MET A 112 -35.57 8.22 -48.99
N ILE A 113 -34.83 9.28 -48.64
CA ILE A 113 -34.65 10.45 -49.52
C ILE A 113 -33.90 10.04 -50.79
N ILE A 114 -32.78 9.31 -50.65
CA ILE A 114 -31.98 8.84 -51.79
C ILE A 114 -32.80 7.91 -52.69
N LEU A 115 -33.62 7.01 -52.12
CA LEU A 115 -34.51 6.13 -52.88
C LEU A 115 -35.63 6.91 -53.60
N GLY A 116 -36.16 7.97 -52.99
CA GLY A 116 -37.11 8.88 -53.65
C GLY A 116 -36.48 9.63 -54.82
N LEU A 117 -35.25 10.12 -54.67
CA LEU A 117 -34.47 10.74 -55.75
C LEU A 117 -34.15 9.74 -56.87
N LEU A 118 -33.77 8.51 -56.52
CA LEU A 118 -33.56 7.42 -57.48
C LEU A 118 -34.81 7.16 -58.33
N GLY A 119 -35.99 7.14 -57.69
CA GLY A 119 -37.27 7.02 -58.40
C GLY A 119 -37.52 8.18 -59.38
N THR A 120 -37.10 9.40 -59.02
CA THR A 120 -37.18 10.57 -59.89
C THR A 120 -36.29 10.43 -61.11
N PHE A 121 -35.02 10.10 -60.91
CA PHE A 121 -34.08 9.91 -62.02
C PHE A 121 -34.56 8.83 -62.97
N TYR A 122 -35.01 7.69 -62.42
CA TYR A 122 -35.53 6.59 -63.24
C TYR A 122 -36.76 7.02 -64.06
N GLY A 123 -37.74 7.69 -63.43
CA GLY A 123 -38.95 8.12 -64.13
C GLY A 123 -38.68 9.17 -65.21
N LEU A 124 -37.76 10.12 -64.96
CA LEU A 124 -37.33 11.09 -65.97
C LEU A 124 -36.59 10.43 -67.13
N THR A 125 -35.67 9.49 -66.86
CA THR A 125 -34.97 8.74 -67.92
C THR A 125 -35.94 7.98 -68.82
N MET A 126 -36.95 7.32 -68.24
CA MET A 126 -37.99 6.63 -69.01
C MET A 126 -38.82 7.62 -69.85
N SER A 127 -39.19 8.76 -69.26
CA SER A 127 -39.99 9.80 -69.93
C SER A 127 -39.25 10.39 -71.13
N ILE A 128 -37.94 10.61 -71.01
CA ILE A 128 -37.08 11.10 -72.10
C ILE A 128 -36.94 10.02 -73.17
N GLY A 129 -36.74 8.75 -72.79
CA GLY A 129 -36.63 7.64 -73.72
C GLY A 129 -37.87 7.45 -74.59
N GLU A 130 -39.07 7.53 -73.99
CA GLU A 130 -40.34 7.47 -74.73
C GLU A 130 -40.52 8.64 -75.68
N LEU A 131 -40.12 9.85 -75.27
CA LEU A 131 -40.19 11.05 -76.10
C LEU A 131 -39.26 10.97 -77.32
N VAL A 132 -38.00 10.54 -77.11
CA VAL A 132 -37.04 10.31 -78.21
C VAL A 132 -37.52 9.24 -79.17
N LYS A 133 -38.07 8.12 -78.66
CA LYS A 133 -38.63 7.05 -79.49
C LYS A 133 -39.77 7.56 -80.36
N THR A 134 -40.67 8.37 -79.79
CA THR A 134 -41.81 8.94 -80.50
C THR A 134 -41.36 9.89 -81.62
N LEU A 135 -40.41 10.78 -81.32
CA LEU A 135 -39.84 11.71 -82.31
C LEU A 135 -39.10 11.00 -83.45
N ALA A 136 -38.39 9.90 -83.16
CA ALA A 136 -37.72 9.10 -84.17
C ALA A 136 -38.71 8.37 -85.09
N SER A 137 -39.86 7.94 -84.58
CA SER A 137 -40.90 7.25 -85.35
C SER A 137 -41.77 8.16 -86.23
N SER A 138 -41.84 9.46 -85.95
CA SER A 138 -42.63 10.45 -86.71
C SER A 138 -41.96 10.98 -88.00
N GLY A 139 -40.74 10.53 -88.32
CA GLY A 139 -39.97 11.06 -89.45
C GLY A 139 -40.34 10.54 -90.86
N GLY A 140 -41.38 9.70 -91.01
CA GLY A 140 -41.64 9.00 -92.28
C GLY A 140 -43.08 8.57 -92.62
N VAL A 141 -44.12 9.07 -91.93
CA VAL A 141 -45.53 8.70 -92.16
C VAL A 141 -46.40 9.97 -92.29
N ASP A 142 -47.57 9.84 -92.94
CA ASP A 142 -48.60 10.89 -93.12
C ASP A 142 -48.73 11.83 -91.91
N VAL A 143 -48.88 13.13 -92.19
CA VAL A 143 -48.82 14.21 -91.18
C VAL A 143 -49.88 14.07 -90.08
N LEU A 144 -51.02 13.45 -90.39
CA LEU A 144 -52.12 13.19 -89.44
C LEU A 144 -51.82 12.02 -88.49
N ASP A 145 -51.34 10.87 -89.00
CA ASP A 145 -50.94 9.73 -88.17
C ASP A 145 -49.72 10.06 -87.29
N SER A 146 -48.85 10.94 -87.78
CA SER A 146 -47.69 11.44 -87.04
C SER A 146 -48.09 12.32 -85.84
N MET A 147 -49.19 13.08 -85.93
CA MET A 147 -49.67 13.93 -84.82
C MET A 147 -50.22 13.09 -83.66
N ASP A 148 -51.03 12.07 -83.93
CA ASP A 148 -51.58 11.19 -82.89
C ASP A 148 -50.49 10.38 -82.18
N SER A 149 -49.47 9.94 -82.92
CA SER A 149 -48.27 9.30 -82.37
C SER A 149 -47.51 10.23 -81.41
N VAL A 150 -47.28 11.47 -81.83
CA VAL A 150 -46.58 12.50 -81.02
C VAL A 150 -47.36 12.84 -79.75
N ILE A 151 -48.68 13.03 -79.83
CA ILE A 151 -49.53 13.29 -78.67
C ILE A 151 -49.51 12.10 -77.70
N SER A 152 -49.61 10.87 -78.21
CA SER A 152 -49.56 9.65 -77.38
C SER A 152 -48.22 9.50 -76.66
N GLY A 153 -47.10 9.77 -77.33
CA GLY A 153 -45.77 9.77 -76.72
C GLY A 153 -45.59 10.85 -75.66
N LEU A 154 -46.15 12.05 -75.88
CA LEU A 154 -46.13 13.13 -74.91
C LEU A 154 -46.93 12.76 -73.65
N ILE A 155 -48.12 12.18 -73.81
CA ILE A 155 -48.96 11.72 -72.68
C ILE A 155 -48.23 10.65 -71.86
N ARG A 156 -47.57 9.70 -72.53
CA ARG A 156 -46.78 8.65 -71.86
C ARG A 156 -45.58 9.23 -71.11
N SER A 157 -44.84 10.14 -71.73
CA SER A 157 -43.73 10.87 -71.11
C SER A 157 -44.17 11.67 -69.88
N VAL A 158 -45.26 12.44 -69.97
CA VAL A 158 -45.83 13.19 -68.83
C VAL A 158 -46.27 12.25 -67.71
N ARG A 159 -46.84 11.09 -68.06
CA ARG A 159 -47.20 10.07 -67.06
C ARG A 159 -45.98 9.49 -66.37
N GLY A 160 -44.89 9.18 -67.10
CA GLY A 160 -43.62 8.74 -66.52
C GLY A 160 -43.03 9.75 -65.54
N MET A 161 -43.11 11.04 -65.87
CA MET A 161 -42.66 12.14 -65.01
C MET A 161 -43.53 12.27 -63.75
N SER A 162 -44.86 12.17 -63.90
CA SER A 162 -45.80 12.21 -62.77
C SER A 162 -45.54 11.08 -61.77
N VAL A 163 -45.26 9.87 -62.26
CA VAL A 163 -44.89 8.72 -61.42
C VAL A 163 -43.59 8.97 -60.66
N ALA A 164 -42.56 9.51 -61.33
CA ALA A 164 -41.30 9.88 -60.71
C ALA A 164 -41.51 10.87 -59.55
N PHE A 165 -42.34 11.88 -59.76
CA PHE A 165 -42.64 12.89 -58.76
C PHE A 165 -43.36 12.31 -57.53
N ILE A 166 -44.32 11.40 -57.73
CA ILE A 166 -45.03 10.73 -56.63
C ILE A 166 -44.06 9.89 -55.79
N THR A 167 -43.13 9.15 -56.41
CA THR A 167 -42.12 8.36 -55.66
C THR A 167 -41.21 9.22 -54.78
N SER A 168 -40.83 10.40 -55.27
CA SER A 168 -40.01 11.36 -54.53
C SER A 168 -40.76 11.99 -53.37
N LEU A 169 -41.99 12.45 -53.63
CA LEU A 169 -42.85 13.03 -52.61
C LEU A 169 -43.11 12.02 -51.49
N PHE A 170 -43.31 10.74 -51.85
CA PHE A 170 -43.49 9.67 -50.87
C PHE A 170 -42.23 9.43 -50.02
N GLY A 171 -41.04 9.41 -50.64
CA GLY A 171 -39.76 9.27 -49.94
C GLY A 171 -39.51 10.41 -48.96
N ILE A 172 -39.73 11.66 -49.40
CA ILE A 172 -39.57 12.85 -48.56
C ILE A 172 -40.60 12.85 -47.44
N ALA A 173 -41.88 12.64 -47.73
CA ALA A 173 -42.94 12.61 -46.72
C ALA A 173 -42.68 11.54 -45.64
N SER A 174 -42.29 10.33 -46.04
CA SER A 174 -41.92 9.25 -45.12
C SER A 174 -40.70 9.60 -44.27
N SER A 175 -39.70 10.29 -44.86
CA SER A 175 -38.51 10.74 -44.14
C SER A 175 -38.79 11.85 -43.12
N VAL A 176 -39.70 12.77 -43.43
CA VAL A 176 -40.16 13.81 -42.50
C VAL A 176 -40.90 13.18 -41.35
N LEU A 177 -41.82 12.25 -41.63
CA LEU A 177 -42.59 11.56 -40.61
C LEU A 177 -41.68 10.72 -39.69
N LEU A 178 -40.69 10.00 -40.24
CA LEU A 178 -39.71 9.28 -39.43
C LEU A 178 -38.81 10.23 -38.60
N THR A 179 -38.42 11.37 -39.16
CA THR A 179 -37.65 12.39 -38.43
C THR A 179 -38.42 12.91 -37.22
N ILE A 180 -39.70 13.23 -37.38
CA ILE A 180 -40.57 13.67 -36.28
C ILE A 180 -40.65 12.58 -35.20
N ILE A 181 -40.83 11.32 -35.58
CA ILE A 181 -40.84 10.20 -34.64
C ILE A 181 -39.52 10.09 -33.89
N ASN A 182 -38.39 10.23 -34.58
CA ASN A 182 -37.06 10.18 -33.95
C ASN A 182 -36.86 11.29 -32.92
N ILE A 183 -37.33 12.51 -33.21
CA ILE A 183 -37.29 13.63 -32.26
C ILE A 183 -38.08 13.32 -30.99
N PHE A 184 -39.30 12.78 -31.12
CA PHE A 184 -40.12 12.43 -29.94
C PHE A 184 -39.61 11.21 -29.17
N PHE A 185 -38.84 10.33 -29.82
CA PHE A 185 -38.38 9.10 -29.19
C PHE A 185 -37.05 9.29 -28.46
N GLY A 186 -36.19 10.19 -28.92
CA GLY A 186 -34.97 10.58 -28.20
C GLY A 186 -34.10 9.40 -27.77
N ILE A 187 -33.94 8.37 -28.62
CA ILE A 187 -33.30 7.10 -28.24
C ILE A 187 -31.87 7.31 -27.75
N GLU A 188 -31.14 8.23 -28.39
CA GLU A 188 -29.77 8.57 -28.01
C GLU A 188 -29.72 9.29 -26.66
N ASP A 189 -30.63 10.23 -26.43
CA ASP A 189 -30.74 10.97 -25.17
C ASP A 189 -31.06 10.02 -23.99
N ILE A 190 -31.96 9.04 -24.21
CA ILE A 190 -32.26 8.03 -23.18
C ILE A 190 -31.02 7.18 -22.89
N ARG A 191 -30.30 6.74 -23.93
CA ARG A 191 -29.07 5.94 -23.76
C ARG A 191 -28.01 6.73 -22.98
N GLU A 192 -27.80 7.99 -23.33
CA GLU A 192 -26.87 8.89 -22.64
C GLU A 192 -27.27 9.09 -21.19
N SER A 193 -28.56 9.33 -20.93
CA SER A 193 -29.08 9.43 -19.56
C SER A 193 -28.82 8.17 -18.73
N ILE A 194 -28.94 6.96 -19.30
CA ILE A 194 -28.60 5.72 -18.59
C ILE A 194 -27.10 5.68 -18.27
N MET A 195 -26.23 6.08 -19.21
CA MET A 195 -24.78 6.10 -18.97
C MET A 195 -24.41 7.07 -17.84
N VAL A 196 -25.01 8.27 -17.83
CA VAL A 196 -24.81 9.27 -16.77
C VAL A 196 -25.32 8.78 -15.42
N GLU A 197 -26.52 8.20 -15.38
CA GLU A 197 -27.08 7.64 -14.14
C GLU A 197 -26.23 6.47 -13.61
N MET A 198 -25.69 5.63 -14.50
CA MET A 198 -24.76 4.57 -14.12
C MET A 198 -23.48 5.15 -13.54
N GLU A 199 -22.94 6.21 -14.15
CA GLU A 199 -21.74 6.89 -13.66
C GLU A 199 -21.98 7.49 -12.28
N GLU A 200 -23.10 8.20 -12.10
CA GLU A 200 -23.49 8.75 -10.80
C GLU A 200 -23.65 7.66 -9.74
N TYR A 201 -24.28 6.53 -10.08
CA TYR A 201 -24.39 5.38 -9.19
C TYR A 201 -23.01 4.85 -8.76
N LEU A 202 -22.09 4.68 -9.71
CA LEU A 202 -20.76 4.14 -9.43
C LEU A 202 -19.95 5.10 -8.55
N ASP A 203 -19.97 6.39 -8.86
CA ASP A 203 -19.13 7.39 -8.19
C ASP A 203 -19.69 7.80 -6.82
N ASN A 204 -21.01 7.92 -6.67
CA ASN A 204 -21.61 8.38 -5.41
C ASN A 204 -21.98 7.23 -4.46
N ILE A 205 -22.50 6.11 -4.98
CA ILE A 205 -23.02 5.03 -4.13
C ILE A 205 -22.00 3.91 -4.01
N LEU A 206 -21.52 3.37 -5.14
CA LEU A 206 -20.64 2.20 -5.11
C LEU A 206 -19.24 2.55 -4.61
N SER A 207 -18.66 3.68 -5.04
CA SER A 207 -17.36 4.17 -4.58
C SER A 207 -17.33 4.32 -3.06
N GLN A 208 -18.32 5.02 -2.49
CA GLN A 208 -18.45 5.21 -1.05
C GLN A 208 -18.54 3.87 -0.30
N ARG A 209 -19.34 2.92 -0.80
CA ARG A 209 -19.47 1.59 -0.19
C ARG A 209 -18.18 0.78 -0.27
N ILE A 210 -17.41 0.90 -1.36
CA ILE A 210 -16.12 0.25 -1.50
C ILE A 210 -15.10 0.88 -0.54
N ASP A 211 -15.12 2.20 -0.36
CA ASP A 211 -14.27 2.89 0.61
C ASP A 211 -14.66 2.61 2.07
N GLU A 212 -15.95 2.44 2.36
CA GLU A 212 -16.44 1.97 3.67
C GLU A 212 -16.07 0.51 3.95
N LYS A 213 -15.99 -0.33 2.90
CA LYS A 213 -15.53 -1.73 2.98
C LYS A 213 -14.01 -1.90 2.85
N LYS A 214 -13.26 -0.88 2.44
CA LYS A 214 -11.82 -0.86 2.67
C LYS A 214 -11.67 -0.81 4.17
N GLU A 215 -11.42 -1.98 4.75
CA GLU A 215 -10.87 -2.13 6.09
C GLU A 215 -9.94 -0.96 6.33
N THR A 216 -10.35 -0.11 7.29
CA THR A 216 -9.74 1.19 7.53
C THR A 216 -8.22 1.06 7.51
N PRO A 217 -7.45 2.06 7.04
CA PRO A 217 -6.01 2.11 7.24
C PRO A 217 -5.62 1.83 8.69
N GLU A 218 -6.51 2.06 9.65
CA GLU A 218 -6.37 1.64 11.04
C GLU A 218 -6.19 0.13 11.25
N THR A 219 -6.79 -0.76 10.46
CA THR A 219 -6.62 -2.22 10.60
C THR A 219 -5.26 -2.67 10.09
N LEU A 220 -4.83 -2.18 8.92
CA LEU A 220 -3.48 -2.44 8.40
C LEU A 220 -2.40 -1.83 9.30
N ILE A 221 -2.62 -0.63 9.83
CA ILE A 221 -1.72 -0.03 10.84
C ILE A 221 -1.76 -0.82 12.16
N LYS A 222 -2.92 -1.32 12.59
CA LYS A 222 -3.04 -2.14 13.80
C LYS A 222 -2.29 -3.46 13.64
N ASP A 223 -2.40 -4.14 12.51
CA ASP A 223 -1.74 -5.42 12.28
C ASP A 223 -0.22 -5.25 12.16
N GLU A 224 0.24 -4.23 11.43
CA GLU A 224 1.67 -3.88 11.34
C GLU A 224 2.23 -3.43 12.70
N LEU A 225 1.48 -2.64 13.46
CA LEU A 225 1.86 -2.18 14.80
C LEU A 225 1.88 -3.33 15.81
N ILE A 226 0.90 -4.24 15.76
CA ILE A 226 0.86 -5.44 16.61
C ILE A 226 2.01 -6.38 16.24
N ALA A 227 2.30 -6.56 14.95
CA ALA A 227 3.46 -7.34 14.50
C ALA A 227 4.79 -6.73 14.97
N SER A 228 4.95 -5.41 14.85
CA SER A 228 6.11 -4.67 15.34
C SER A 228 6.25 -4.72 16.86
N LEU A 229 5.15 -4.59 17.62
CA LEU A 229 5.13 -4.72 19.07
C LEU A 229 5.46 -6.15 19.52
N ASN A 230 5.00 -7.16 18.79
CA ASN A 230 5.33 -8.55 19.08
C ASN A 230 6.81 -8.88 18.79
N ASP A 231 7.37 -8.37 17.68
CA ASP A 231 8.80 -8.49 17.38
C ASP A 231 9.67 -7.74 18.42
N PHE A 232 9.24 -6.55 18.82
CA PHE A 232 9.88 -5.78 19.90
C PHE A 232 9.82 -6.53 21.23
N ASN A 233 8.67 -7.10 21.60
CA ASN A 233 8.53 -7.90 22.81
C ASN A 233 9.45 -9.13 22.80
N GLY A 234 9.51 -9.85 21.67
CA GLY A 234 10.41 -11.00 21.52
C GLY A 234 11.88 -10.63 21.71
N LYS A 235 12.34 -9.53 21.07
CA LYS A 235 13.71 -9.03 21.22
C LYS A 235 14.00 -8.51 22.62
N LEU A 236 13.02 -7.89 23.28
CA LEU A 236 13.16 -7.40 24.65
C LEU A 236 13.27 -8.56 25.64
N GLU A 237 12.50 -9.63 25.46
CA GLU A 237 12.59 -10.85 26.26
C GLU A 237 13.95 -11.53 26.11
N GLU A 238 14.45 -11.66 24.87
CA GLU A 238 15.77 -12.22 24.59
C GLU A 238 16.90 -11.37 25.21
N SER A 239 16.84 -10.04 25.06
CA SER A 239 17.82 -9.13 25.66
C SER A 239 17.80 -9.18 27.19
N MET A 240 16.61 -9.21 27.80
CA MET A 240 16.48 -9.32 29.26
C MET A 240 17.03 -10.64 29.79
N LYS A 241 16.83 -11.74 29.05
CA LYS A 241 17.38 -13.05 29.38
C LYS A 241 18.91 -13.03 29.32
N GLU A 242 19.49 -12.47 28.26
CA GLU A 242 20.95 -12.34 28.12
C GLU A 242 21.54 -11.46 29.23
N ILE A 243 20.93 -10.31 29.51
CA ILE A 243 21.33 -9.42 30.61
C ILE A 243 21.27 -10.14 31.96
N SER A 244 20.20 -10.90 32.22
CA SER A 244 20.03 -11.67 33.46
C SER A 244 21.10 -12.75 33.61
N GLU A 245 21.44 -13.45 32.53
CA GLU A 245 22.45 -14.50 32.52
C GLU A 245 23.86 -13.91 32.76
N VAL A 246 24.20 -12.82 32.08
CA VAL A 246 25.48 -12.10 32.28
C VAL A 246 25.59 -11.54 33.69
N LEU A 247 24.51 -10.95 34.23
CA LEU A 247 24.49 -10.45 35.61
C LEU A 247 24.69 -11.59 36.60
N SER A 248 23.99 -12.71 36.42
CA SER A 248 24.11 -13.88 37.30
C SER A 248 25.53 -14.44 37.32
N LEU A 249 26.18 -14.55 36.16
CA LEU A 249 27.58 -14.99 36.04
C LEU A 249 28.55 -14.00 36.71
N ARG A 250 28.34 -12.69 36.54
CA ARG A 250 29.17 -11.66 37.17
C ARG A 250 28.97 -11.62 38.69
N PHE A 251 27.75 -11.78 39.18
CA PHE A 251 27.47 -11.88 40.62
C PHE A 251 28.12 -13.12 41.22
N ALA A 252 27.97 -14.29 40.60
CA ALA A 252 28.63 -15.52 41.07
C ALA A 252 30.16 -15.35 41.14
N SER A 253 30.75 -14.73 40.11
CA SER A 253 32.20 -14.45 40.07
C SER A 253 32.62 -13.46 41.16
N ALA A 254 31.83 -12.40 41.39
CA ALA A 254 32.10 -11.43 42.45
C ALA A 254 31.99 -12.05 43.85
N THR A 255 30.98 -12.89 44.08
CA THR A 255 30.81 -13.63 45.34
C THR A 255 31.98 -14.58 45.59
N SER A 256 32.43 -15.30 44.56
CA SER A 256 33.62 -16.15 44.66
C SER A 256 34.89 -15.35 44.98
N GLY A 257 35.07 -14.17 44.38
CA GLY A 257 36.18 -13.27 44.70
C GLY A 257 36.14 -12.77 46.16
N ILE A 258 34.93 -12.50 46.69
CA ILE A 258 34.74 -12.13 48.10
C ILE A 258 35.08 -13.29 49.03
N GLU A 259 34.67 -14.51 48.69
CA GLU A 259 35.00 -15.71 49.46
C GLU A 259 36.52 -15.92 49.54
N GLN A 260 37.21 -15.82 48.40
CA GLN A 260 38.68 -15.96 48.33
C GLN A 260 39.41 -14.85 49.09
N PHE A 261 38.91 -13.61 49.01
CA PHE A 261 39.44 -12.49 49.78
C PHE A 261 39.23 -12.72 51.29
N SER A 262 38.05 -13.18 51.70
CA SER A 262 37.74 -13.49 53.09
C SER A 262 38.66 -14.59 53.65
N GLU A 263 38.88 -15.66 52.89
CA GLU A 263 39.81 -16.73 53.26
C GLU A 263 41.25 -16.21 53.41
N SER A 264 41.70 -15.36 52.49
CA SER A 264 43.02 -14.75 52.53
C SER A 264 43.19 -13.79 53.72
N LEU A 265 42.13 -13.06 54.07
CA LEU A 265 42.11 -12.19 55.25
C LEU A 265 42.20 -13.02 56.53
N LEU A 266 41.43 -14.10 56.66
CA LEU A 266 41.51 -15.01 57.80
C LEU A 266 42.93 -15.58 57.98
N LYS A 267 43.56 -16.08 56.91
CA LYS A 267 44.95 -16.56 56.95
C LYS A 267 45.94 -15.46 57.34
N SER A 268 45.70 -14.22 56.91
CA SER A 268 46.55 -13.08 57.26
C SER A 268 46.42 -12.71 58.73
N VAL A 269 45.20 -12.76 59.28
CA VAL A 269 44.94 -12.54 60.71
C VAL A 269 45.63 -13.62 61.55
N GLU A 270 45.52 -14.89 61.17
CA GLU A 270 46.19 -16.00 61.86
C GLU A 270 47.72 -15.85 61.87
N LYS A 271 48.32 -15.50 60.73
CA LYS A 271 49.77 -15.23 60.66
C LYS A 271 50.19 -14.03 61.51
N PHE A 272 49.36 -12.99 61.54
CA PHE A 272 49.61 -11.81 62.35
C PHE A 272 49.54 -12.13 63.84
N GLU A 273 48.55 -12.91 64.28
CA GLU A 273 48.43 -13.40 65.66
C GLU A 273 49.66 -14.23 66.07
N ASN A 274 50.09 -15.16 65.22
CA ASN A 274 51.33 -15.92 65.47
C ASN A 274 52.55 -15.01 65.59
N SER A 275 52.65 -13.98 64.75
CA SER A 275 53.74 -13.01 64.82
C SER A 275 53.70 -12.19 66.13
N LEU A 276 52.51 -11.82 66.61
CA LEU A 276 52.33 -11.16 67.91
C LEU A 276 52.73 -12.06 69.08
N ASN A 277 52.41 -13.36 69.02
CA ASN A 277 52.82 -14.32 70.04
C ASN A 277 54.36 -14.44 70.11
N VAL A 278 55.01 -14.62 68.96
CA VAL A 278 56.49 -14.66 68.87
C VAL A 278 57.12 -13.34 69.35
N PHE A 279 56.52 -12.20 68.99
CA PHE A 279 57.00 -10.90 69.44
C PHE A 279 56.86 -10.72 70.96
N SER A 280 55.74 -11.16 71.54
CA SER A 280 55.50 -11.12 72.98
C SER A 280 56.51 -11.99 73.73
N GLU A 281 56.79 -13.18 73.24
CA GLU A 281 57.80 -14.08 73.79
C GLU A 281 59.20 -13.44 73.75
N ASN A 282 59.63 -12.95 72.58
CA ASN A 282 60.91 -12.24 72.44
C ASN A 282 61.00 -11.01 73.37
N THR A 283 59.91 -10.27 73.56
CA THR A 283 59.88 -9.11 74.47
C THR A 283 60.07 -9.54 75.92
N ARG A 284 59.48 -10.67 76.32
CA ARG A 284 59.65 -11.25 77.66
C ARG A 284 61.10 -11.70 77.86
N ASP A 285 61.67 -12.40 76.89
CA ASP A 285 63.05 -12.88 76.94
C ASP A 285 64.05 -11.71 77.02
N PHE A 286 63.80 -10.62 76.29
CA PHE A 286 64.60 -9.40 76.40
C PHE A 286 64.49 -8.75 77.79
N SER A 287 63.30 -8.77 78.39
CA SER A 287 63.09 -8.29 79.77
C SER A 287 63.89 -9.11 80.79
N GLU A 288 63.88 -10.44 80.64
CA GLU A 288 64.64 -11.37 81.49
C GLU A 288 66.15 -11.18 81.31
N PHE A 289 66.62 -11.07 80.07
CA PHE A 289 68.00 -10.73 79.75
C PHE A 289 68.43 -9.40 80.41
N ASN A 290 67.60 -8.36 80.34
CA ASN A 290 67.87 -7.07 80.97
C ASN A 290 67.92 -7.18 82.51
N HIS A 291 67.04 -8.00 83.11
CA HIS A 291 67.10 -8.30 84.55
C HIS A 291 68.40 -8.99 84.94
N HIS A 292 68.83 -10.02 84.20
CA HIS A 292 70.10 -10.69 84.42
C HIS A 292 71.30 -9.76 84.24
N LEU A 293 71.29 -8.90 83.21
CA LEU A 293 72.32 -7.87 83.03
C LEU A 293 72.41 -6.96 84.25
N LYS A 294 71.28 -6.45 84.75
CA LYS A 294 71.25 -5.59 85.95
C LYS A 294 71.84 -6.31 87.17
N THR A 295 71.45 -7.57 87.41
CA THR A 295 71.97 -8.37 88.52
C THR A 295 73.47 -8.63 88.38
N ASN A 296 73.95 -8.94 87.17
CA ASN A 296 75.36 -9.14 86.90
C ASN A 296 76.18 -7.87 87.12
N ILE A 297 75.69 -6.71 86.65
CA ILE A 297 76.32 -5.41 86.91
C ILE A 297 76.39 -5.13 88.42
N GLN A 298 75.31 -5.41 89.17
CA GLN A 298 75.30 -5.24 90.63
C GLN A 298 76.32 -6.14 91.33
N ARG A 299 76.37 -7.43 90.98
CA ARG A 299 77.35 -8.38 91.53
C ARG A 299 78.78 -7.95 91.20
N MET A 300 79.03 -7.56 89.95
CA MET A 300 80.32 -7.06 89.51
C MET A 300 80.72 -5.81 90.29
N ASN A 301 79.79 -4.88 90.55
CA ASN A 301 80.06 -3.70 91.37
C ASN A 301 80.43 -4.06 92.81
N VAL A 302 79.75 -5.02 93.44
CA VAL A 302 80.10 -5.53 94.78
C VAL A 302 81.48 -6.17 94.77
N SER A 303 81.76 -7.08 93.82
CA SER A 303 83.07 -7.73 93.72
C SER A 303 84.21 -6.74 93.45
N PHE A 304 83.98 -5.68 92.66
CA PHE A 304 84.95 -4.61 92.48
C PHE A 304 85.21 -3.84 93.78
N ASN A 305 84.17 -3.62 94.59
CA ASN A 305 84.29 -2.95 95.87
C ASN A 305 85.08 -3.81 96.87
N ASP A 306 84.77 -5.09 96.97
CA ASP A 306 85.49 -6.06 97.80
C ASP A 306 86.96 -6.16 97.39
N PHE A 307 87.24 -6.26 96.08
CA PHE A 307 88.60 -6.27 95.55
C PHE A 307 89.36 -4.98 95.88
N THR A 308 88.68 -3.83 95.83
CA THR A 308 89.27 -2.53 96.20
C THR A 308 89.59 -2.47 97.70
N GLU A 309 88.72 -3.05 98.54
CA GLU A 309 88.92 -3.12 99.99
C GLU A 309 90.08 -4.06 100.34
N GLU A 310 90.19 -5.21 99.67
CA GLU A 310 91.29 -6.15 99.82
C GLU A 310 92.63 -5.52 99.36
N LEU A 311 92.65 -4.78 98.24
CA LEU A 311 93.81 -3.99 97.82
C LEU A 311 94.21 -2.95 98.88
N LYS A 312 93.25 -2.25 99.48
CA LYS A 312 93.50 -1.26 100.53
C LYS A 312 94.05 -1.92 101.80
N SER A 313 93.52 -3.08 102.17
CA SER A 313 94.02 -3.89 103.29
C SER A 313 95.46 -4.34 103.06
N ASN A 314 95.74 -4.94 101.90
CA ASN A 314 97.08 -5.40 101.53
C ASN A 314 98.08 -4.23 101.47
N THR A 315 97.66 -3.07 100.96
CA THR A 315 98.50 -1.86 100.96
C THR A 315 98.83 -1.41 102.39
N LYS A 316 97.89 -1.53 103.32
CA LYS A 316 98.10 -1.22 104.75
C LYS A 316 99.03 -2.23 105.41
N GLU A 317 98.90 -3.52 105.12
CA GLU A 317 99.84 -4.55 105.60
C GLU A 317 101.26 -4.32 105.07
N ILE A 318 101.43 -3.99 103.79
CA ILE A 318 102.72 -3.61 103.22
C ILE A 318 103.30 -2.39 103.94
N ALA A 319 102.48 -1.37 104.23
CA ALA A 319 102.92 -0.19 104.97
C ALA A 319 103.39 -0.54 106.39
N ILE A 320 102.70 -1.45 107.09
CA ILE A 320 103.13 -1.96 108.41
C ILE A 320 104.42 -2.77 108.27
N GLY A 321 104.55 -3.62 107.26
CA GLY A 321 105.77 -4.38 106.97
C GLY A 321 106.99 -3.47 106.75
N LEU A 322 106.83 -2.38 105.99
CA LEU A 322 107.88 -1.37 105.79
C LEU A 322 108.22 -0.61 107.09
N GLN A 323 107.24 -0.37 107.97
CA GLN A 323 107.50 0.21 109.29
C GLN A 323 108.27 -0.76 110.20
N ILE A 324 107.94 -2.06 110.18
CA ILE A 324 108.66 -3.10 110.91
C ILE A 324 110.09 -3.24 110.36
N GLU A 325 110.29 -3.18 109.05
CA GLU A 325 111.63 -3.21 108.43
C GLU A 325 112.47 -1.98 108.87
N ASN A 326 111.86 -0.80 108.91
CA ASN A 326 112.52 0.40 109.43
C ASN A 326 112.83 0.31 110.93
N LEU A 327 111.94 -0.33 111.71
CA LEU A 327 112.19 -0.61 113.13
C LEU A 327 113.36 -1.59 113.28
N SER A 328 113.38 -2.68 112.50
CA SER A 328 114.48 -3.65 112.47
C SER A 328 115.80 -2.99 112.13
N LYS A 329 115.86 -2.18 111.07
CA LYS A 329 117.06 -1.40 110.70
C LYS A 329 117.49 -0.43 111.80
N SER A 330 116.55 0.12 112.56
CA SER A 330 116.86 1.02 113.69
C SER A 330 117.38 0.25 114.90
N VAL A 331 116.87 -0.97 115.15
CA VAL A 331 117.36 -1.89 116.19
C VAL A 331 118.75 -2.42 115.84
N ASP A 332 119.01 -2.82 114.59
CA ASP A 332 120.34 -3.23 114.12
C ASP A 332 121.37 -2.11 114.30
N LYS A 333 121.02 -0.87 113.93
CA LYS A 333 121.87 0.31 114.17
C LYS A 333 122.13 0.59 115.65
N LEU A 334 121.21 0.23 116.54
CA LEU A 334 121.38 0.35 117.98
C LEU A 334 122.30 -0.75 118.50
N ALA A 335 122.15 -1.99 118.02
CA ALA A 335 123.02 -3.11 118.36
C ALA A 335 124.48 -2.85 117.95
N ASP A 336 124.71 -2.38 116.71
CA ASP A 336 126.05 -1.99 116.22
C ASP A 336 126.71 -0.88 117.05
N LYS A 337 125.91 -0.04 117.72
CA LYS A 337 126.40 1.08 118.55
C LYS A 337 126.79 0.66 119.97
N VAL A 338 126.30 -0.48 120.46
CA VAL A 338 126.61 -1.01 121.79
C VAL A 338 127.92 -1.83 121.76
N GLU A 339 128.40 -2.22 120.58
CA GLU A 339 129.62 -3.00 120.38
C GLU A 339 130.91 -2.16 120.17
N LYS A 340 130.88 -0.84 120.34
CA LYS A 340 132.05 0.05 120.37
C LYS A 340 132.06 0.93 121.60
#